data_AF-A0A355FA75-F1
#
_entry.id   AF-A0A355FA75-F1
#
_cell.length_a   1.000
_cell.length_b   1.000
_cell.length_c   1.000
_cell.angle_alpha   90.00
_cell.angle_beta   90.00
_cell.angle_gamma   90.00
#
_symmetry.space_group_name_H-M   'P 1'
#
loop_
_entity.id
_entity.type
_entity.pdbx_description
1 polymer ?
#
loop_
_entity_poly.entity_id
_entity_poly.type
_entity_poly.pdbx_seq_one_letter_code
_entity_poly.pdbx_strand_id
1 'polypeptide(L)'
;MHSSAKALEPQVADLRKDLPTQCFVTELAQIDDNVKKAKASAEKALPPIQEIQKAKASIELLAKIIRRVQTDETAFSEQSFPYTQGGPTGVKVIPIRKNLREEGATSKEVGQVDLTVGQSRFALSGGVGFSTIQDVTVVRQGNKLGEENESDLRPSLTVMLNTQLGRFFKTVKGEKDGTPDTRHYFSVSAGVGLGLVLTQRNNTTEAEFIVGPSFGFLDNRFFATLGYHTARVQSLGGGFKVGQEIPADLKDIPVDKDWKSGVMLAFTYKMR
;
A
#
# COMPACT_ATOMS: atom_id res chain seq x y z
N MET A 1 20.69 43.61 53.57
CA MET A 1 20.53 45.09 53.54
C MET A 1 19.21 45.43 52.84
N HIS A 2 18.11 45.42 53.59
CA HIS A 2 16.78 45.89 53.17
C HIS A 2 16.50 47.16 53.97
N SER A 3 17.17 48.26 53.60
CA SER A 3 17.00 49.55 54.28
C SER A 3 17.32 50.69 53.32
N SER A 4 16.54 50.84 52.25
CA SER A 4 16.60 52.07 51.45
C SER A 4 15.32 52.41 50.67
N ALA A 5 14.19 51.76 50.94
CA ALA A 5 12.94 52.00 50.22
C ALA A 5 11.97 52.97 50.93
N LYS A 6 12.27 53.39 52.17
CA LYS A 6 11.33 54.15 53.02
C LYS A 6 11.52 55.67 53.05
N ALA A 7 12.42 56.21 52.23
CA ALA A 7 12.78 57.64 52.24
C ALA A 7 12.44 58.41 50.95
N LEU A 8 11.83 57.76 49.95
CA LEU A 8 11.52 58.39 48.65
C LEU A 8 10.01 58.66 48.41
N GLU A 9 9.12 58.18 49.27
CA GLU A 9 7.67 58.36 49.09
C GLU A 9 7.16 59.82 49.15
N PRO A 10 7.69 60.73 50.00
CA PRO A 10 7.15 62.10 50.02
C PRO A 10 7.64 62.94 48.83
N GLN A 11 8.69 62.54 48.10
CA GLN A 11 9.21 63.31 46.96
C GLN A 11 8.56 62.95 45.61
N VAL A 12 7.95 61.78 45.47
CA VAL A 12 7.22 61.38 44.25
C VAL A 12 5.77 61.90 44.24
N ALA A 13 5.21 62.21 45.41
CA ALA A 13 3.86 62.75 45.54
C ALA A 13 3.74 64.23 45.07
N ASP A 14 4.79 65.03 45.25
CA ASP A 14 4.79 66.45 44.83
C ASP A 14 5.12 66.64 43.35
N LEU A 15 5.94 65.77 42.74
CA LEU A 15 6.25 65.81 41.31
C LEU A 15 5.08 65.42 40.39
N ARG A 16 3.99 64.85 40.92
CA ARG A 16 2.78 64.53 40.15
C ARG A 16 1.79 65.69 40.00
N LYS A 17 1.95 66.79 40.75
CA LYS A 17 1.02 67.93 40.68
C LYS A 17 1.29 68.88 39.52
N ASP A 18 2.52 68.92 39.00
CA ASP A 18 2.93 69.92 38.00
C ASP A 18 3.30 69.33 36.64
N LEU A 19 3.08 68.03 36.41
CA LEU A 19 3.20 67.45 35.08
C LEU A 19 1.86 67.64 34.34
N PRO A 20 1.82 68.40 33.23
CA PRO A 20 0.61 68.58 32.44
C PRO A 20 0.22 67.21 31.88
N THR A 21 -0.71 66.56 32.56
CA THR A 21 -1.21 65.20 32.26
C THR A 21 -1.75 65.11 30.83
N GLN A 22 -2.06 66.24 30.22
CA GLN A 22 -2.60 66.34 28.86
C GLN A 22 -1.57 66.05 27.75
N CYS A 23 -0.26 66.35 27.94
CA CYS A 23 0.71 66.14 26.85
C CYS A 23 1.01 64.65 26.61
N PHE A 24 1.23 63.87 27.67
CA PHE A 24 1.54 62.44 27.53
C PHE A 24 0.34 61.58 27.13
N VAL A 25 -0.88 61.96 27.54
CA VAL A 25 -2.09 61.22 27.19
C VAL A 25 -2.38 61.30 25.68
N THR A 26 -2.06 62.43 25.06
CA THR A 26 -2.32 62.64 23.62
C THR A 26 -1.36 61.83 22.74
N GLU A 27 -0.08 61.78 23.10
CA GLU A 27 0.91 60.95 22.39
C GLU A 27 0.64 59.46 22.56
N LEU A 28 0.27 59.02 23.77
CA LEU A 28 -0.10 57.62 24.02
C LEU A 28 -1.37 57.22 23.25
N ALA A 29 -2.35 58.11 23.13
CA ALA A 29 -3.54 57.87 22.32
C ALA A 29 -3.23 57.77 20.82
N GLN A 30 -2.31 58.59 20.31
CA GLN A 30 -1.85 58.51 18.91
C GLN A 30 -1.06 57.23 18.64
N ILE A 31 -0.21 56.81 19.59
CA ILE A 31 0.53 55.54 19.48
C ILE A 31 -0.45 54.36 19.47
N ASP A 32 -1.45 54.36 20.36
CA ASP A 32 -2.47 53.29 20.40
C ASP A 32 -3.30 53.25 19.10
N ASP A 33 -3.68 54.40 18.55
CA ASP A 33 -4.40 54.47 17.27
C ASP A 33 -3.54 53.97 16.09
N ASN A 34 -2.26 54.35 16.04
CA ASN A 34 -1.33 53.87 15.02
C ASN A 34 -1.07 52.36 15.12
N VAL A 35 -0.94 51.82 16.33
CA VAL A 35 -0.81 50.38 16.58
C VAL A 35 -2.08 49.63 16.14
N LYS A 36 -3.27 50.17 16.44
CA LYS A 36 -4.54 49.61 15.98
C LYS A 36 -4.66 49.60 14.46
N LYS A 37 -4.28 50.68 13.77
CA LYS A 37 -4.28 50.77 12.30
C LYS A 37 -3.26 49.81 11.66
N ALA A 38 -2.07 49.69 12.24
CA ALA A 38 -1.05 48.75 11.78
C ALA A 38 -1.52 47.30 11.94
N LYS A 39 -2.12 46.96 13.08
CA LYS A 39 -2.71 45.63 13.33
C LYS A 39 -3.83 45.31 12.36
N ALA A 40 -4.76 46.24 12.15
CA ALA A 40 -5.86 46.05 11.19
C ALA A 40 -5.35 45.89 9.74
N SER A 41 -4.29 46.60 9.36
CA SER A 41 -3.65 46.44 8.05
C SER A 41 -2.96 45.07 7.89
N ALA A 42 -2.28 44.59 8.94
CA ALA A 42 -1.65 43.27 8.96
C ALA A 42 -2.69 42.14 8.90
N GLU A 43 -3.79 42.27 9.65
CA GLU A 43 -4.91 41.32 9.62
C GLU A 43 -5.61 41.28 8.25
N LYS A 44 -5.69 42.41 7.54
CA LYS A 44 -6.21 42.46 6.15
C LYS A 44 -5.24 41.88 5.11
N ALA A 45 -3.94 41.91 5.36
CA ALA A 45 -2.92 41.35 4.45
C ALA A 45 -2.72 39.84 4.64
N LEU A 46 -3.15 39.28 5.77
CA LEU A 46 -2.99 37.86 6.08
C LEU A 46 -3.79 36.91 5.14
N PRO A 47 -5.07 37.17 4.80
CA PRO A 47 -5.84 36.27 3.95
C PRO A 47 -5.29 36.10 2.52
N PRO A 48 -4.91 37.17 1.80
CA PRO A 48 -4.29 37.04 0.47
C PRO A 48 -2.99 36.22 0.48
N ILE A 49 -2.17 36.37 1.53
CA ILE A 49 -0.93 35.59 1.69
C ILE A 49 -1.25 34.11 1.90
N GLN A 50 -2.28 33.79 2.68
CA GLN A 50 -2.74 32.42 2.88
C GLN A 50 -3.34 31.82 1.59
N GLU A 51 -4.03 32.61 0.77
CA GLU A 51 -4.52 32.16 -0.53
C GLU A 51 -3.36 31.88 -1.51
N ILE A 52 -2.33 32.72 -1.53
CA ILE A 52 -1.13 32.50 -2.34
C ILE A 52 -0.38 31.23 -1.86
N GLN A 53 -0.29 31.01 -0.54
CA GLN A 53 0.31 29.78 0.00
C GLN A 53 -0.48 28.53 -0.37
N LYS A 54 -1.83 28.59 -0.34
CA LYS A 54 -2.68 27.50 -0.81
C LYS A 54 -2.51 27.26 -2.32
N ALA A 55 -2.38 28.32 -3.12
CA ALA A 55 -2.16 28.23 -4.56
C ALA A 55 -0.77 27.69 -4.92
N LYS A 56 0.24 27.87 -4.07
CA LYS A 56 1.61 27.39 -4.31
C LYS A 56 1.67 25.89 -4.59
N ALA A 57 0.94 25.07 -3.83
CA ALA A 57 0.90 23.62 -4.05
C ALA A 57 0.30 23.27 -5.42
N SER A 58 -0.76 23.96 -5.84
CA SER A 58 -1.38 23.78 -7.15
C SER A 58 -0.46 24.24 -8.29
N ILE A 59 0.27 25.34 -8.10
CA ILE A 59 1.25 25.86 -9.06
C ILE A 59 2.44 24.90 -9.21
N GLU A 60 2.95 24.34 -8.11
CA GLU A 60 4.03 23.34 -8.13
C GLU A 60 3.58 22.05 -8.83
N LEU A 61 2.33 21.62 -8.62
CA LEU A 61 1.75 20.47 -9.29
C LEU A 61 1.62 20.71 -10.80
N LEU A 62 1.10 21.88 -11.20
CA LEU A 62 1.04 22.31 -12.60
C LEU A 62 2.44 22.38 -13.23
N ALA A 63 3.42 22.97 -12.55
CA ALA A 63 4.79 23.05 -13.02
C ALA A 63 5.42 21.65 -13.20
N LYS A 64 5.10 20.69 -12.31
CA LYS A 64 5.53 19.30 -12.43
C LYS A 64 4.90 18.60 -13.63
N ILE A 65 3.61 18.82 -13.89
CA ILE A 65 2.91 18.29 -15.07
C ILE A 65 3.53 18.88 -16.34
N ILE A 66 3.71 20.21 -16.40
CA ILE A 66 4.30 20.89 -17.56
C ILE A 66 5.71 20.39 -17.82
N ARG A 67 6.55 20.26 -16.78
CA ARG A 67 7.90 19.70 -16.93
C ARG A 67 7.85 18.27 -17.43
N ARG A 68 6.98 17.42 -16.87
CA ARG A 68 6.80 16.04 -17.34
C ARG A 68 6.41 16.02 -18.82
N VAL A 69 5.47 16.87 -19.22
CA VAL A 69 5.01 17.00 -20.61
C VAL A 69 6.12 17.50 -21.56
N GLN A 70 7.00 18.39 -21.08
CA GLN A 70 8.11 18.92 -21.87
C GLN A 70 9.30 17.96 -21.98
N THR A 71 9.54 17.14 -20.94
CA THR A 71 10.68 16.21 -20.91
C THR A 71 10.34 14.83 -21.47
N ASP A 72 9.07 14.43 -21.43
CA ASP A 72 8.60 13.14 -21.89
C ASP A 72 7.99 13.32 -23.29
N GLU A 73 8.72 12.89 -24.32
CA GLU A 73 8.31 12.96 -25.72
C GLU A 73 6.98 12.21 -25.99
N THR A 74 6.51 11.40 -25.04
CA THR A 74 5.29 10.59 -25.12
C THR A 74 4.15 11.03 -24.20
N ALA A 75 4.27 12.18 -23.52
CA ALA A 75 3.31 12.59 -22.49
C ALA A 75 1.85 12.77 -22.96
N PHE A 76 1.64 13.00 -24.26
CA PHE A 76 0.30 13.09 -24.88
C PHE A 76 -0.12 11.79 -25.59
N SER A 77 0.72 10.76 -25.54
CA SER A 77 0.53 9.49 -26.26
C SER A 77 -0.06 8.39 -25.38
N GLU A 78 -0.44 8.68 -24.13
CA GLU A 78 -1.02 7.69 -23.23
C GLU A 78 -2.45 7.36 -23.68
N GLN A 79 -2.54 6.50 -24.69
CA GLN A 79 -3.79 5.97 -25.21
C GLN A 79 -4.37 4.99 -24.18
N SER A 80 -5.40 5.43 -23.47
CA SER A 80 -6.21 4.57 -22.61
C SER A 80 -7.15 3.75 -23.50
N PHE A 81 -6.84 2.47 -23.70
CA PHE A 81 -7.73 1.55 -24.41
C PHE A 81 -8.79 0.99 -23.45
N PRO A 82 -10.09 1.08 -23.79
CA PRO A 82 -11.13 0.42 -23.02
C PRO A 82 -10.92 -1.10 -23.02
N TYR A 83 -11.34 -1.77 -21.95
CA TYR A 83 -11.30 -3.24 -21.87
C TYR A 83 -12.17 -3.83 -22.99
N THR A 84 -11.53 -4.49 -23.95
CA THR A 84 -12.24 -5.29 -24.96
C THR A 84 -12.54 -6.68 -24.38
N GLN A 85 -13.77 -7.15 -24.59
CA GLN A 85 -14.12 -8.55 -24.29
C GLN A 85 -13.39 -9.45 -25.31
N GLY A 86 -12.42 -10.22 -24.85
CA GLY A 86 -11.59 -11.08 -25.68
C GLY A 86 -10.29 -11.51 -24.98
N GLY A 87 -9.53 -12.41 -25.61
CA GLY A 87 -8.19 -12.75 -25.14
C GLY A 87 -7.24 -11.56 -25.22
N PRO A 88 -6.14 -11.56 -24.45
CA PRO A 88 -5.15 -10.50 -24.53
C PRO A 88 -4.63 -10.37 -25.97
N THR A 89 -4.78 -9.18 -26.55
CA THR A 89 -4.32 -8.87 -27.90
C THR A 89 -3.13 -7.91 -27.81
N GLY A 90 -2.06 -8.26 -28.51
CA GLY A 90 -0.92 -7.37 -28.70
C GLY A 90 -1.27 -6.31 -29.73
N VAL A 91 -1.34 -5.06 -29.31
CA VAL A 91 -1.56 -3.90 -30.19
C VAL A 91 -0.22 -3.19 -30.35
N LYS A 92 0.27 -3.11 -31.59
CA LYS A 92 1.42 -2.27 -31.94
C LYS A 92 0.92 -0.87 -32.26
N VAL A 93 1.31 0.11 -31.46
CA VAL A 93 1.06 1.53 -31.75
C VAL A 93 2.35 2.13 -32.29
N ILE A 94 2.32 2.62 -33.52
CA ILE A 94 3.44 3.30 -34.17
C ILE A 94 3.07 4.80 -34.22
N PRO A 95 3.48 5.60 -33.22
CA PRO A 95 3.31 7.05 -33.29
C PRO A 95 4.07 7.62 -34.49
N ILE A 96 3.34 8.29 -35.38
CA ILE A 96 3.89 9.05 -36.50
C ILE A 96 3.85 10.54 -36.17
N ARG A 97 4.94 11.26 -36.45
CA ARG A 97 5.04 12.72 -36.34
C ARG A 97 5.30 13.32 -37.70
N LYS A 98 4.51 14.35 -38.01
CA LYS A 98 4.66 15.17 -39.22
C LYS A 98 4.87 16.62 -38.80
N ASN A 99 5.93 17.26 -39.27
CA ASN A 99 6.16 18.67 -39.02
C ASN A 99 5.25 19.49 -39.94
N LEU A 100 4.19 20.10 -39.42
CA LEU A 100 3.24 20.88 -40.22
C LEU A 100 3.76 22.27 -40.61
N ARG A 101 4.94 22.69 -40.12
CA ARG A 101 5.55 23.98 -40.46
C ARG A 101 6.37 23.97 -41.75
N GLU A 102 6.67 22.77 -42.27
CA GLU A 102 7.43 22.57 -43.51
C GLU A 102 6.49 22.06 -44.60
N GLU A 103 6.38 22.80 -45.70
CA GLU A 103 5.60 22.40 -46.85
C GLU A 103 6.23 21.14 -47.48
N GLY A 104 5.46 20.05 -47.59
CA GLY A 104 5.95 18.77 -48.10
C GLY A 104 6.61 17.84 -47.08
N ALA A 105 6.60 18.15 -45.77
CA ALA A 105 7.19 17.30 -44.75
C ALA A 105 6.62 15.86 -44.75
N THR A 106 7.49 14.87 -44.70
CA THR A 106 7.12 13.45 -44.61
C THR A 106 6.84 13.04 -43.16
N SER A 107 5.88 12.12 -42.97
CA SER A 107 5.63 11.52 -41.66
C SER A 107 6.82 10.67 -41.24
N LYS A 108 7.36 10.90 -40.05
CA LYS A 108 8.42 10.09 -39.44
C LYS A 108 7.85 9.29 -38.28
N GLU A 109 8.20 8.01 -38.20
CA GLU A 109 7.89 7.19 -37.03
C GLU A 109 8.75 7.67 -35.85
N VAL A 110 8.11 7.91 -34.71
CA VAL A 110 8.75 8.43 -33.48
C VAL A 110 9.12 7.30 -32.53
N GLY A 111 8.67 6.08 -32.82
CA GLY A 111 8.94 4.89 -32.04
C GLY A 111 7.84 3.85 -32.24
N GLN A 112 7.98 2.73 -31.53
CA GLN A 112 6.97 1.68 -31.48
C GLN A 112 6.63 1.38 -30.02
N VAL A 113 5.34 1.37 -29.70
CA VAL A 113 4.83 0.99 -28.39
C VAL A 113 4.02 -0.30 -28.52
N ASP A 114 4.54 -1.39 -27.93
CA ASP A 114 3.82 -2.66 -27.81
C ASP A 114 2.89 -2.60 -26.58
N LEU A 115 1.59 -2.48 -26.84
CA LEU A 115 0.52 -2.50 -25.84
C LEU A 115 -0.14 -3.88 -25.78
N THR A 116 -0.59 -4.28 -24.60
CA THR A 116 -1.39 -5.50 -24.41
C THR A 116 -2.74 -5.08 -23.89
N VAL A 117 -3.79 -5.26 -24.69
CA VAL A 117 -5.16 -4.85 -24.39
C VAL A 117 -6.00 -6.09 -24.05
N GLY A 118 -6.95 -5.97 -23.12
CA GLY A 118 -7.88 -7.05 -22.76
C GLY A 118 -7.35 -8.07 -21.76
N GLN A 119 -6.17 -7.85 -21.16
CA GLN A 119 -5.67 -8.79 -20.14
C GLN A 119 -6.44 -8.63 -18.82
N SER A 120 -7.07 -9.71 -18.36
CA SER A 120 -7.71 -9.74 -17.04
C SER A 120 -6.70 -9.42 -15.93
N ARG A 121 -7.08 -8.51 -15.03
CA ARG A 121 -6.34 -8.23 -13.78
C ARG A 121 -6.54 -9.31 -12.73
N PHE A 122 -7.45 -10.25 -12.98
CA PHE A 122 -7.75 -11.38 -12.10
C PHE A 122 -7.28 -12.68 -12.76
N ALA A 123 -6.63 -13.54 -11.98
CA ALA A 123 -6.20 -14.86 -12.41
C ALA A 123 -6.60 -15.89 -11.35
N LEU A 124 -7.36 -16.90 -11.77
CA LEU A 124 -7.55 -18.11 -10.97
C LEU A 124 -6.32 -19.00 -11.14
N SER A 125 -5.84 -19.59 -10.05
CA SER A 125 -4.64 -20.42 -10.03
C SER A 125 -4.78 -21.55 -9.02
N GLY A 126 -4.05 -22.65 -9.25
CA GLY A 126 -3.97 -23.77 -8.32
C GLY A 126 -2.54 -24.24 -8.13
N GLY A 127 -2.22 -24.78 -6.97
CA GLY A 127 -0.89 -25.30 -6.68
C GLY A 127 -0.73 -25.75 -5.25
N VAL A 128 0.47 -25.58 -4.71
CA VAL A 128 0.83 -26.06 -3.38
C VAL A 128 1.17 -24.89 -2.48
N GLY A 129 0.87 -25.00 -1.19
CA GLY A 129 1.37 -24.04 -0.22
C GLY A 129 1.79 -24.68 1.09
N PHE A 130 2.71 -24.00 1.75
CA PHE A 130 3.44 -24.44 2.92
C PHE A 130 3.06 -23.55 4.10
N SER A 131 2.34 -24.11 5.06
CA SER A 131 1.84 -23.41 6.24
C SER A 131 2.75 -23.65 7.45
N THR A 132 2.91 -22.62 8.29
CA THR A 132 3.56 -22.73 9.62
C THR A 132 2.62 -23.23 10.71
N ILE A 133 1.32 -23.39 10.41
CA ILE A 133 0.37 -23.96 11.36
C ILE A 133 0.61 -25.47 11.43
N GLN A 134 1.02 -25.93 12.61
CA GLN A 134 1.25 -27.34 12.91
C GLN A 134 -0.07 -28.12 12.87
N ASP A 135 -0.03 -29.28 12.22
CA ASP A 135 -1.07 -30.29 12.37
C ASP A 135 -0.80 -31.09 13.63
N VAL A 136 -1.82 -31.15 14.48
CA VAL A 136 -1.80 -31.98 15.68
C VAL A 136 -3.01 -32.86 15.60
N THR A 137 -2.80 -34.18 15.59
CA THR A 137 -3.89 -35.14 15.76
C THR A 137 -3.78 -35.72 17.16
N VAL A 138 -4.80 -35.49 17.96
CA VAL A 138 -4.88 -36.05 19.30
C VAL A 138 -5.25 -37.52 19.20
N VAL A 139 -4.41 -38.40 19.73
CA VAL A 139 -4.62 -39.85 19.70
C VAL A 139 -4.50 -40.45 21.10
N ARG A 140 -5.12 -41.63 21.30
CA ARG A 140 -4.92 -42.44 22.51
C ARG A 140 -3.63 -43.25 22.35
N GLN A 141 -2.63 -43.00 23.19
CA GLN A 141 -1.39 -43.79 23.28
C GLN A 141 -1.41 -44.65 24.54
N GLY A 142 -2.05 -45.82 24.44
CA GLY A 142 -2.28 -46.70 25.59
C GLY A 142 -3.25 -46.06 26.59
N ASN A 143 -2.77 -45.79 27.80
CA ASN A 143 -3.56 -45.17 28.89
C ASN A 143 -3.42 -43.65 28.94
N LYS A 144 -2.68 -43.04 28.01
CA LYS A 144 -2.39 -41.59 28.00
C LYS A 144 -2.83 -40.93 26.70
N LEU A 145 -3.09 -39.62 26.78
CA LEU A 145 -3.28 -38.78 25.61
C LEU A 145 -1.93 -38.42 25.01
N GLY A 146 -1.80 -38.64 23.71
CA GLY A 146 -0.62 -38.27 22.93
C GLY A 146 -1.01 -37.46 21.70
N GLU A 147 0.00 -36.82 21.12
CA GLU A 147 -0.10 -36.12 19.85
C GLU A 147 0.64 -36.94 18.78
N GLU A 148 0.05 -37.06 17.60
CA GLU A 148 0.67 -37.66 16.41
C GLU A 148 0.68 -36.66 15.25
N ASN A 149 1.67 -36.83 14.37
CA ASN A 149 1.92 -36.02 13.18
C ASN A 149 2.31 -34.55 13.43
N GLU A 150 3.14 -34.27 14.44
CA GLU A 150 3.78 -32.95 14.56
C GLU A 150 4.66 -32.69 13.33
N SER A 151 4.22 -31.79 12.45
CA SER A 151 5.02 -31.29 11.33
C SER A 151 5.01 -29.78 11.34
N ASP A 152 6.20 -29.17 11.40
CA ASP A 152 6.39 -27.72 11.42
C ASP A 152 6.05 -27.04 10.09
N LEU A 153 6.12 -27.81 8.99
CA LEU A 153 5.84 -27.33 7.65
C LEU A 153 4.85 -28.27 6.97
N ARG A 154 3.67 -27.74 6.62
CA ARG A 154 2.62 -28.54 6.01
C ARG A 154 2.38 -28.17 4.54
N PRO A 155 2.70 -29.05 3.58
CA PRO A 155 2.27 -28.88 2.20
C PRO A 155 0.76 -29.13 2.08
N SER A 156 0.07 -28.27 1.33
CA SER A 156 -1.38 -28.32 1.16
C SER A 156 -1.78 -27.90 -0.26
N LEU A 157 -2.88 -28.45 -0.77
CA LEU A 157 -3.42 -28.05 -2.06
C LEU A 157 -4.09 -26.69 -1.91
N THR A 158 -3.71 -25.74 -2.74
CA THR A 158 -4.19 -24.35 -2.65
C THR A 158 -4.78 -23.90 -3.98
N VAL A 159 -5.94 -23.26 -3.93
CA VAL A 159 -6.56 -22.56 -5.06
C VAL A 159 -6.64 -21.08 -4.72
N MET A 160 -6.14 -20.21 -5.60
CA MET A 160 -6.06 -18.77 -5.35
C MET A 160 -6.63 -17.95 -6.49
N LEU A 161 -7.39 -16.93 -6.12
CA LEU A 161 -7.69 -15.77 -6.94
C LEU A 161 -6.61 -14.71 -6.71
N ASN A 162 -5.80 -14.46 -7.74
CA ASN A 162 -4.75 -13.44 -7.72
C ASN A 162 -5.21 -12.20 -8.47
N THR A 163 -5.01 -11.04 -7.85
CA THR A 163 -5.22 -9.72 -8.44
C THR A 163 -3.87 -9.14 -8.87
N GLN A 164 -3.84 -8.44 -9.99
CA GLN A 164 -2.66 -7.74 -10.50
C GLN A 164 -2.87 -6.23 -10.32
N LEU A 165 -2.09 -5.62 -9.43
CA LEU A 165 -2.14 -4.18 -9.18
C LEU A 165 -1.11 -3.43 -10.02
N GLY A 166 0.03 -4.05 -10.31
CA GLY A 166 1.09 -3.45 -11.11
C GLY A 166 2.00 -4.47 -11.78
N ARG A 167 2.72 -4.02 -12.81
CA ARG A 167 3.79 -4.79 -13.46
C ARG A 167 5.10 -4.03 -13.32
N PHE A 168 6.13 -4.78 -12.97
CA PHE A 168 7.49 -4.29 -12.79
C PHE A 168 8.40 -5.07 -13.72
N PHE A 169 9.52 -4.45 -14.13
CA PHE A 169 10.53 -5.04 -15.01
C PHE A 169 9.99 -5.47 -16.39
N LYS A 170 9.23 -4.61 -17.07
CA LYS A 170 8.87 -4.86 -18.48
C LYS A 170 10.12 -4.68 -19.33
N THR A 171 10.70 -5.77 -19.80
CA THR A 171 11.81 -5.71 -20.76
C THR A 171 11.26 -5.15 -22.07
N VAL A 172 11.76 -3.97 -22.45
CA VAL A 172 11.43 -3.30 -23.71
C VAL A 172 12.24 -3.98 -24.81
N LYS A 173 11.59 -4.35 -25.91
CA LYS A 173 12.29 -4.78 -27.12
C LYS A 173 13.18 -3.63 -27.59
N GLY A 174 14.50 -3.80 -27.49
CA GLY A 174 15.45 -2.97 -28.20
C GLY A 174 15.69 -3.60 -29.56
N GLU A 175 15.28 -2.92 -30.62
CA GLU A 175 15.77 -3.22 -31.97
C GLU A 175 17.18 -2.63 -32.07
N LYS A 176 18.18 -3.49 -32.29
CA LYS A 176 19.54 -3.05 -32.62
C LYS A 176 19.83 -3.54 -34.03
N ASP A 177 20.06 -2.60 -34.93
CA ASP A 177 20.46 -2.86 -36.32
C ASP A 177 19.47 -3.72 -37.14
N GLY A 178 18.16 -3.54 -36.96
CA GLY A 178 17.13 -4.24 -37.75
C GLY A 178 17.03 -5.75 -37.48
N THR A 179 17.75 -6.25 -36.47
CA THR A 179 17.64 -7.63 -36.01
C THR A 179 16.86 -7.68 -34.70
N PRO A 180 15.82 -8.54 -34.58
CA PRO A 180 15.09 -8.72 -33.33
C PRO A 180 16.00 -9.39 -32.29
N ASP A 181 16.69 -8.57 -31.48
CA ASP A 181 17.47 -9.03 -30.35
C ASP A 181 16.51 -9.61 -29.29
N THR A 182 16.49 -10.94 -29.20
CA THR A 182 15.49 -11.70 -28.43
C THR A 182 15.97 -11.82 -26.99
N ARG A 183 15.86 -10.75 -26.20
CA ARG A 183 16.21 -10.80 -24.78
C ARG A 183 15.06 -11.35 -23.93
N HIS A 184 15.40 -12.29 -23.06
CA HIS A 184 14.46 -13.10 -22.29
C HIS A 184 13.46 -12.27 -21.47
N TYR A 185 12.19 -12.67 -21.61
CA TYR A 185 11.02 -12.01 -21.06
C TYR A 185 10.79 -12.42 -19.60
N PHE A 186 11.23 -11.59 -18.66
CA PHE A 186 10.85 -11.73 -17.27
C PHE A 186 9.94 -10.56 -16.90
N SER A 187 8.63 -10.83 -16.76
CA SER A 187 7.68 -9.88 -16.22
C SER A 187 7.31 -10.31 -14.81
N VAL A 188 7.41 -9.38 -13.86
CA VAL A 188 6.94 -9.58 -12.48
C VAL A 188 5.70 -8.72 -12.29
N SER A 189 4.61 -9.30 -11.81
CA SER A 189 3.49 -8.52 -11.29
C SER A 189 3.43 -8.60 -9.78
N ALA A 190 2.87 -7.57 -9.16
CA ALA A 190 2.50 -7.61 -7.75
C ALA A 190 1.02 -7.32 -7.59
N GLY A 191 0.40 -7.96 -6.61
CA GLY A 191 -0.94 -7.65 -6.16
C GLY A 191 -1.33 -8.48 -4.95
N VAL A 192 -2.61 -8.80 -4.82
CA VAL A 192 -3.17 -9.51 -3.66
C VAL A 192 -3.75 -10.85 -4.10
N GLY A 193 -3.38 -11.92 -3.39
CA GLY A 193 -3.94 -13.25 -3.53
C GLY A 193 -4.92 -13.56 -2.41
N LEU A 194 -6.06 -14.15 -2.75
CA LEU A 194 -7.04 -14.72 -1.83
C LEU A 194 -7.24 -16.18 -2.21
N GLY A 195 -7.15 -17.09 -1.26
CA GLY A 195 -7.17 -18.52 -1.57
C GLY A 195 -7.89 -19.39 -0.56
N LEU A 196 -8.35 -20.52 -1.09
CA LEU A 196 -8.81 -21.67 -0.33
C LEU A 196 -7.68 -22.68 -0.28
N VAL A 197 -7.45 -23.20 0.91
CA VAL A 197 -6.47 -24.24 1.18
C VAL A 197 -7.25 -25.49 1.58
N LEU A 198 -7.00 -26.58 0.88
CA LEU A 198 -7.65 -27.87 1.10
C LEU A 198 -6.68 -28.77 1.82
N THR A 199 -7.04 -29.14 3.04
CA THR A 199 -6.26 -30.05 3.88
C THR A 199 -7.11 -31.25 4.25
N GLN A 200 -6.46 -32.41 4.35
CA GLN A 200 -7.11 -33.64 4.76
C GLN A 200 -6.66 -33.96 6.18
N ARG A 201 -7.57 -33.86 7.15
CA ARG A 201 -7.31 -34.18 8.55
C ARG A 201 -8.30 -35.23 9.03
N ASN A 202 -7.79 -36.33 9.58
CA ASN A 202 -8.59 -37.41 10.15
C ASN A 202 -9.74 -37.88 9.22
N ASN A 203 -9.41 -38.17 7.96
CA ASN A 203 -10.35 -38.52 6.88
C ASN A 203 -11.43 -37.49 6.53
N THR A 204 -11.31 -36.25 7.02
CA THR A 204 -12.18 -35.14 6.66
C THR A 204 -11.42 -34.06 5.89
N THR A 205 -12.01 -33.54 4.81
CA THR A 205 -11.46 -32.40 4.09
C THR A 205 -11.89 -31.12 4.78
N GLU A 206 -10.95 -30.33 5.26
CA GLU A 206 -11.20 -29.03 5.88
C GLU A 206 -10.83 -27.91 4.90
N ALA A 207 -11.67 -26.87 4.88
CA ALA A 207 -11.43 -25.67 4.09
C ALA A 207 -10.77 -24.60 4.98
N GLU A 208 -9.61 -24.15 4.55
CA GLU A 208 -8.78 -23.14 5.21
C GLU A 208 -8.59 -21.95 4.26
N PHE A 209 -8.08 -20.81 4.78
CA PHE A 209 -8.04 -19.56 4.03
C PHE A 209 -6.68 -18.89 4.08
N ILE A 210 -6.22 -18.38 2.93
CA ILE A 210 -4.99 -17.59 2.79
C ILE A 210 -5.29 -16.23 2.15
N VAL A 211 -4.66 -15.17 2.67
CA VAL A 211 -4.66 -13.83 2.08
C VAL A 211 -3.28 -13.19 2.18
N GLY A 212 -2.79 -12.59 1.09
CA GLY A 212 -1.50 -11.88 1.15
C GLY A 212 -1.01 -11.28 -0.15
N PRO A 213 0.15 -10.59 -0.11
CA PRO A 213 0.85 -10.16 -1.32
C PRO A 213 1.20 -11.36 -2.22
N SER A 214 0.87 -11.22 -3.50
CA SER A 214 1.12 -12.22 -4.54
C SER A 214 2.00 -11.62 -5.65
N PHE A 215 3.03 -12.36 -6.03
CA PHE A 215 3.97 -12.01 -7.07
C PHE A 215 3.79 -12.94 -8.27
N GLY A 216 3.40 -12.40 -9.41
CA GLY A 216 3.24 -13.16 -10.65
C GLY A 216 4.52 -13.16 -11.47
N PHE A 217 4.86 -14.30 -12.06
CA PHE A 217 6.02 -14.53 -12.92
C PHE A 217 5.60 -15.12 -14.26
N LEU A 218 6.46 -15.04 -15.27
CA LEU A 218 6.25 -15.61 -16.61
C LEU A 218 4.91 -15.15 -17.22
N ASP A 219 4.69 -13.83 -17.27
CA ASP A 219 3.43 -13.22 -17.71
C ASP A 219 2.21 -13.67 -16.88
N ASN A 220 2.43 -13.84 -15.57
CA ASN A 220 1.41 -14.23 -14.61
C ASN A 220 0.83 -15.62 -14.88
N ARG A 221 1.69 -16.52 -15.33
CA ARG A 221 1.41 -17.96 -15.37
C ARG A 221 1.73 -18.63 -14.05
N PHE A 222 2.74 -18.14 -13.33
CA PHE A 222 3.14 -18.65 -12.02
C PHE A 222 2.98 -17.55 -10.98
N PHE A 223 2.59 -17.91 -9.76
CA PHE A 223 2.45 -16.98 -8.65
C PHE A 223 3.13 -17.51 -7.40
N ALA A 224 3.83 -16.63 -6.68
CA ALA A 224 4.27 -16.87 -5.32
C ALA A 224 3.52 -15.91 -4.38
N THR A 225 2.80 -16.46 -3.40
CA THR A 225 2.04 -15.67 -2.42
C THR A 225 2.59 -15.93 -1.03
N LEU A 226 2.99 -14.87 -0.33
CA LEU A 226 3.28 -14.92 1.09
C LEU A 226 2.06 -14.33 1.80
N GLY A 227 1.37 -15.12 2.62
CA GLY A 227 0.08 -14.69 3.16
C GLY A 227 -0.15 -15.08 4.61
N TYR A 228 -1.07 -14.33 5.21
CA TYR A 228 -1.74 -14.72 6.43
C TYR A 228 -2.63 -15.93 6.14
N HIS A 229 -2.48 -16.96 6.95
CA HIS A 229 -3.19 -18.23 6.82
C HIS A 229 -4.00 -18.49 8.09
N THR A 230 -5.25 -18.90 7.93
CA THR A 230 -6.13 -19.30 9.03
C THR A 230 -6.70 -20.67 8.77
N ALA A 231 -6.54 -21.55 9.75
CA ALA A 231 -6.93 -22.95 9.69
C ALA A 231 -7.62 -23.36 10.97
N ARG A 232 -8.54 -24.32 10.86
CA ARG A 232 -9.03 -25.02 12.06
C ARG A 232 -7.95 -26.01 12.48
N VAL A 233 -7.69 -26.14 13.77
CA VAL A 233 -6.75 -27.11 14.35
C VAL A 233 -7.46 -27.83 15.48
N GLN A 234 -7.22 -29.12 15.61
CA GLN A 234 -7.74 -29.90 16.72
C GLN A 234 -7.01 -29.55 18.01
N SER A 235 -7.76 -29.31 19.07
CA SER A 235 -7.27 -29.09 20.42
C SER A 235 -7.95 -30.08 21.38
N LEU A 236 -7.29 -30.38 22.50
CA LEU A 236 -7.90 -31.18 23.56
C LEU A 236 -8.99 -30.36 24.25
N GLY A 237 -10.23 -30.86 24.17
CA GLY A 237 -11.36 -30.27 24.86
C GLY A 237 -11.45 -30.71 26.31
N GLY A 238 -12.40 -30.13 27.06
CA GLY A 238 -12.76 -30.61 28.41
C GLY A 238 -11.69 -30.44 29.49
N GLY A 239 -10.65 -29.63 29.26
CA GLY A 239 -9.58 -29.37 30.22
C GLY A 239 -8.52 -30.48 30.31
N PHE A 240 -8.56 -31.47 29.42
CA PHE A 240 -7.54 -32.51 29.32
C PHE A 240 -6.22 -31.95 28.80
N LYS A 241 -5.10 -32.51 29.27
CA LYS A 241 -3.75 -32.15 28.82
C LYS A 241 -3.07 -33.34 28.16
N VAL A 242 -2.17 -33.05 27.23
CA VAL A 242 -1.26 -34.05 26.65
C VAL A 242 -0.46 -34.72 27.78
N GLY A 243 -0.35 -36.04 27.73
CA GLY A 243 0.31 -36.86 28.75
C GLY A 243 -0.54 -37.21 29.97
N GLN A 244 -1.76 -36.67 30.09
CA GLN A 244 -2.69 -37.04 31.16
C GLN A 244 -3.21 -38.47 30.96
N GLU A 245 -3.40 -39.20 32.07
CA GLU A 245 -4.03 -40.51 32.05
C GLU A 245 -5.51 -40.40 31.71
N ILE A 246 -5.97 -41.29 30.84
CA ILE A 246 -7.35 -41.30 30.35
C ILE A 246 -8.18 -42.13 31.33
N PRO A 247 -9.26 -41.57 31.92
CA PRO A 247 -10.19 -42.34 32.73
C PRO A 247 -10.71 -43.55 31.94
N ALA A 248 -10.80 -44.72 32.58
CA ALA A 248 -11.24 -45.96 31.92
C ALA A 248 -12.65 -45.83 31.31
N ASP A 249 -13.44 -44.91 31.84
CA ASP A 249 -14.84 -44.66 31.50
C ASP A 249 -14.99 -43.76 30.25
N LEU A 250 -13.92 -43.10 29.81
CA LEU A 250 -13.93 -42.17 28.68
C LEU A 250 -13.83 -42.95 27.36
N LYS A 251 -14.96 -43.13 26.68
CA LYS A 251 -15.02 -43.80 25.37
C LYS A 251 -14.45 -42.94 24.24
N ASP A 252 -14.80 -41.66 24.20
CA ASP A 252 -14.38 -40.73 23.15
C ASP A 252 -13.54 -39.60 23.74
N ILE A 253 -12.42 -39.29 23.09
CA ILE A 253 -11.58 -38.14 23.48
C ILE A 253 -12.33 -36.87 23.07
N PRO A 254 -12.62 -35.93 23.98
CA PRO A 254 -13.21 -34.66 23.61
C PRO A 254 -12.17 -33.86 22.83
N VAL A 255 -12.45 -33.61 21.55
CA VAL A 255 -11.61 -32.81 20.66
C VAL A 255 -12.40 -31.57 20.25
N ASP A 256 -11.84 -30.40 20.53
CA ASP A 256 -12.35 -29.12 20.07
C ASP A 256 -11.65 -28.71 18.78
N LYS A 257 -12.31 -27.86 17.98
CA LYS A 257 -11.76 -27.32 16.72
C LYS A 257 -11.64 -25.82 16.84
N ASP A 258 -10.43 -25.36 17.10
CA ASP A 258 -10.13 -23.94 17.25
C ASP A 258 -9.53 -23.35 15.97
N TRP A 259 -9.80 -22.08 15.72
CA TRP A 259 -9.13 -21.34 14.66
C TRP A 259 -7.72 -20.94 15.12
N LYS A 260 -6.71 -21.43 14.42
CA LYS A 260 -5.33 -20.96 14.55
C LYS A 260 -4.95 -20.15 13.32
N SER A 261 -4.03 -19.23 13.54
CA SER A 261 -3.54 -18.34 12.49
C SER A 261 -2.03 -18.42 12.41
N GLY A 262 -1.50 -18.25 11.21
CA GLY A 262 -0.09 -18.39 10.91
C GLY A 262 0.28 -17.75 9.59
N VAL A 263 1.46 -18.10 9.09
CA VAL A 263 1.96 -17.63 7.80
C VAL A 263 2.01 -18.80 6.84
N MET A 264 1.75 -18.53 5.56
CA MET A 264 1.83 -19.52 4.51
C MET A 264 2.51 -18.95 3.28
N LEU A 265 3.38 -19.76 2.68
CA LEU A 265 3.98 -19.50 1.37
C LEU A 265 3.34 -20.44 0.34
N ALA A 266 2.64 -19.87 -0.64
CA ALA A 266 1.97 -20.62 -1.69
C ALA A 266 2.61 -20.39 -3.06
N PHE A 267 2.75 -21.45 -3.83
CA PHE A 267 3.19 -21.45 -5.22
C PHE A 267 2.08 -22.01 -6.10
N THR A 268 1.52 -21.19 -6.98
CA THR A 268 0.38 -21.58 -7.82
C THR A 268 0.60 -21.29 -9.29
N TYR A 269 -0.05 -22.09 -10.14
CA TYR A 269 -0.05 -21.95 -11.58
C TYR A 269 -1.44 -21.52 -12.07
N LYS A 270 -1.47 -20.58 -13.01
CA LYS A 270 -2.70 -20.02 -13.59
C LYS A 270 -3.52 -21.12 -14.27
N MET A 271 -4.79 -21.22 -13.90
CA MET A 271 -5.76 -22.08 -14.57
C MET A 271 -6.18 -21.44 -15.91
N ARG A 272 -6.35 -22.26 -16.94
CA ARG A 272 -6.79 -21.80 -18.27
C ARG A 272 -8.27 -21.44 -18.27
#